data_AF-A0A5C7BZL7-F1
#
_entry.id   AF-A0A5C7BZL7-F1
#
_cell.length_a   1.000
_cell.length_b   1.000
_cell.length_c   1.000
_cell.angle_alpha   90.00
_cell.angle_beta   90.00
_cell.angle_gamma   90.00
#
_symmetry.space_group_name_H-M   'P 1'
#
loop_
_entity.id
_entity.type
_entity.pdbx_description
1 polymer ?
#
loop_
_entity_poly.entity_id
_entity_poly.type
_entity_poly.pdbx_seq_one_letter_code
_entity_poly.pdbx_strand_id
1 'polypeptide(L)'
;MDNKSELSKPVATVDVQRGRMDGNTFAVAWSSAGHALPDGPHFIYAQEYVSALLADNEYMRWRIKEIDLLFGQMLLTMQAAVIEIEHGEGPNAAMAWIVNKLAGPGEFAPDSEKDAQAYFNRESEKIDVEYSKCMDFFESRRKAMKEQSNG
;
A
#
# COMPACT_ATOMS: atom_id res chain seq x y z
N MET A 1 -8.21 16.22 -14.79
CA MET A 1 -6.81 16.69 -14.72
C MET A 1 -6.46 16.81 -13.25
N ASP A 2 -5.55 15.95 -12.77
CA ASP A 2 -5.20 15.82 -11.36
C ASP A 2 -4.49 17.08 -10.83
N ASN A 3 -5.27 17.97 -10.22
CA ASN A 3 -4.78 19.17 -9.51
C ASN A 3 -3.91 18.81 -8.28
N LYS A 4 -3.78 17.52 -7.94
CA LYS A 4 -3.00 17.02 -6.79
C LYS A 4 -1.50 17.33 -6.90
N SER A 5 -0.94 17.35 -8.11
CA SER A 5 0.46 17.75 -8.33
C SER A 5 0.69 19.22 -7.96
N GLU A 6 -0.20 20.11 -8.36
CA GLU A 6 -0.12 21.53 -8.00
C GLU A 6 -0.40 21.76 -6.51
N LEU A 7 -1.37 21.04 -5.94
CA LEU A 7 -1.70 21.07 -4.51
C LEU A 7 -0.58 20.53 -3.59
N SER A 8 0.32 19.71 -4.13
CA SER A 8 1.47 19.17 -3.38
C SER A 8 2.55 20.20 -3.06
N LYS A 9 2.49 21.38 -3.68
CA LYS A 9 3.42 22.48 -3.39
C LYS A 9 2.99 23.17 -2.09
N PRO A 10 3.94 23.55 -1.22
CA PRO A 10 3.60 24.30 -0.03
C PRO A 10 2.99 25.66 -0.41
N VAL A 11 1.93 26.06 0.30
CA VAL A 11 1.27 27.36 0.12
C VAL A 11 2.01 28.48 0.86
N ALA A 12 2.78 28.13 1.88
CA ALA A 12 3.65 29.04 2.61
C ALA A 12 4.78 28.28 3.31
N THR A 13 5.82 29.00 3.72
CA THR A 13 6.89 28.50 4.60
C THR A 13 6.96 29.39 5.82
N VAL A 14 7.05 28.80 6.99
CA VAL A 14 7.28 29.50 8.27
C VAL A 14 8.63 29.09 8.81
N ASP A 15 9.48 30.06 9.11
CA ASP A 15 10.76 29.82 9.78
C ASP A 15 10.58 30.04 11.28
N VAL A 16 10.71 28.97 12.06
CA VAL A 16 10.62 29.02 13.52
C VAL A 16 12.02 29.27 14.07
N GLN A 17 12.20 30.38 14.81
CA GLN A 17 13.46 30.73 15.46
C GLN A 17 13.20 31.06 16.94
N ARG A 18 13.76 30.28 17.87
CA ARG A 18 13.68 30.56 19.31
C ARG A 18 14.46 31.83 19.73
N GLY A 19 15.33 32.38 18.87
CA GLY A 19 15.97 33.69 19.07
C GLY A 19 16.91 34.10 17.94
N ARG A 20 16.92 35.39 17.58
CA ARG A 20 17.96 36.02 16.74
C ARG A 20 19.04 36.67 17.62
N MET A 21 20.28 36.68 17.14
CA MET A 21 21.44 37.31 17.81
C MET A 21 21.36 38.84 17.93
N ASP A 22 20.35 39.48 17.36
CA ASP A 22 20.15 40.94 17.34
C ASP A 22 19.24 41.47 18.47
N GLY A 23 18.74 40.59 19.35
CA GLY A 23 17.88 40.97 20.47
C GLY A 23 16.42 41.26 20.09
N ASN A 24 16.03 41.13 18.81
CA ASN A 24 14.67 41.37 18.34
C ASN A 24 13.97 40.05 17.99
N THR A 25 12.97 39.66 18.78
CA THR A 25 12.17 38.45 18.53
C THR A 25 11.02 38.78 17.58
N PHE A 26 11.12 38.39 16.30
CA PHE A 26 9.93 38.34 15.45
C PHE A 26 9.18 37.05 15.75
N ALA A 27 7.92 37.15 16.18
CA ALA A 27 7.06 36.00 16.39
C ALA A 27 6.16 35.81 15.17
N VAL A 28 6.33 34.69 14.44
CA VAL A 28 5.24 34.16 13.62
C VAL A 28 4.71 32.93 14.36
N ALA A 29 3.62 33.18 15.11
CA ALA A 29 2.82 32.28 15.95
C ALA A 29 3.14 32.24 17.47
N TRP A 30 2.50 33.12 18.25
CA TRP A 30 2.17 32.85 19.67
C TRP A 30 1.01 31.84 19.73
N SER A 31 1.25 30.60 19.26
CA SER A 31 0.36 29.48 19.54
C SER A 31 1.08 28.50 20.45
N SER A 32 0.34 27.81 21.33
CA SER A 32 0.90 26.74 22.18
C SER A 32 1.60 25.65 21.34
N ALA A 33 1.15 25.43 20.10
CA ALA A 33 1.77 24.51 19.15
C ALA A 33 3.12 25.00 18.59
N GLY A 34 3.30 26.31 18.41
CA GLY A 34 4.55 26.88 17.88
C GLY A 34 5.77 26.61 18.76
N HIS A 35 5.60 26.56 20.09
CA HIS A 35 6.67 26.25 21.04
C HIS A 35 7.12 24.78 20.98
N ALA A 36 6.24 23.88 20.52
CA ALA A 36 6.56 22.46 20.37
C ALA A 36 7.37 22.16 19.10
N LEU A 37 7.40 23.09 18.14
CA LEU A 37 8.16 22.90 16.91
C LEU A 37 9.67 23.14 17.14
N PRO A 38 10.53 22.30 16.55
CA PRO A 38 11.96 22.59 16.45
C PRO A 38 12.22 23.85 15.60
N ASP A 39 13.36 24.50 15.85
CA ASP A 39 13.81 25.61 15.01
C ASP A 39 14.08 25.15 13.57
N GLY A 40 13.76 26.00 12.61
CA GLY A 40 13.98 25.76 11.19
C GLY A 40 12.74 26.02 10.32
N PRO A 41 12.88 25.78 8.99
CA PRO A 41 11.81 26.00 8.04
C PRO A 41 10.76 24.89 8.11
N HIS A 42 9.50 25.29 8.23
CA HIS A 42 8.32 24.44 8.21
C HIS A 42 7.44 24.79 7.01
N PHE A 43 7.07 23.79 6.23
CA PHE A 43 6.22 23.96 5.05
C PHE A 43 4.75 23.83 5.41
N ILE A 44 3.96 24.83 5.03
CA ILE A 44 2.50 24.82 5.19
C ILE A 44 1.90 24.35 3.86
N TYR A 45 1.05 23.32 3.94
CA TYR A 45 0.33 22.78 2.79
C TYR A 45 -1.14 23.20 2.83
N ALA A 46 -1.77 23.22 1.66
CA ALA A 46 -3.21 23.48 1.54
C ALA A 46 -4.01 22.40 2.31
N GLN A 47 -5.08 22.81 3.01
CA GLN A 47 -5.94 21.86 3.73
C GLN A 47 -6.56 20.84 2.79
N GLU A 48 -6.87 21.25 1.56
CA GLU A 48 -7.41 20.41 0.49
C GLU A 48 -6.41 19.32 0.09
N TYR A 49 -5.10 19.63 0.05
CA TYR A 49 -4.05 18.65 -0.24
C TYR A 49 -3.96 17.59 0.85
N VAL A 50 -3.91 18.02 2.12
CA VAL A 50 -3.83 17.11 3.27
C VAL A 50 -5.08 16.22 3.33
N SER A 51 -6.26 16.80 3.12
CA SER A 51 -7.53 16.05 3.14
C SER A 51 -7.59 15.03 2.01
N ALA A 52 -7.15 15.40 0.81
CA ALA A 52 -7.04 14.47 -0.32
C ALA A 52 -6.05 13.33 -0.05
N LEU A 53 -4.91 13.62 0.57
CA LEU A 53 -3.90 12.61 0.92
C LEU A 53 -4.43 11.63 1.98
N LEU A 54 -5.17 12.12 2.97
CA LEU A 54 -5.82 11.29 3.99
C LEU A 54 -6.90 10.38 3.38
N ALA A 55 -7.74 10.92 2.51
CA ALA A 55 -8.76 10.15 1.79
C ALA A 55 -8.14 9.05 0.91
N ASP A 56 -7.07 9.38 0.17
CA ASP A 56 -6.34 8.39 -0.63
C ASP A 56 -5.69 7.33 0.27
N ASN A 57 -5.13 7.70 1.43
CA ASN A 57 -4.54 6.76 2.38
C ASN A 57 -5.59 5.77 2.93
N GLU A 58 -6.76 6.29 3.31
CA GLU A 58 -7.88 5.47 3.76
C GLU A 58 -8.35 4.51 2.67
N TYR A 59 -8.52 5.02 1.44
CA TYR A 59 -8.87 4.18 0.29
C TYR A 59 -7.84 3.07 0.06
N MET A 60 -6.55 3.39 0.08
CA MET A 60 -5.48 2.38 -0.07
C MET A 60 -5.51 1.32 1.04
N ARG A 61 -5.77 1.70 2.29
CA ARG A 61 -5.91 0.74 3.41
C ARG A 61 -7.06 -0.23 3.17
N TRP A 62 -8.20 0.27 2.69
CA TRP A 62 -9.35 -0.57 2.34
C TRP A 62 -9.05 -1.49 1.16
N ARG A 63 -8.35 -1.01 0.13
CA ARG A 63 -7.91 -1.84 -1.00
C ARG A 63 -6.94 -2.96 -0.56
N ILE A 64 -6.01 -2.67 0.35
CA ILE A 64 -5.15 -3.70 0.95
C ILE A 64 -6.00 -4.71 1.73
N LYS A 65 -7.00 -4.24 2.50
CA LYS A 65 -7.87 -5.13 3.27
C LYS A 65 -8.71 -6.04 2.38
N GLU A 66 -9.21 -5.50 1.27
CA GLU A 66 -9.95 -6.27 0.26
C GLU A 66 -9.08 -7.39 -0.32
N ILE A 67 -7.83 -7.09 -0.72
CA ILE A 67 -6.89 -8.09 -1.23
C ILE A 67 -6.57 -9.17 -0.18
N ASP A 68 -6.34 -8.79 1.08
CA ASP A 68 -6.12 -9.70 2.20
C ASP A 68 -7.30 -10.68 2.39
N LEU A 69 -8.53 -10.16 2.32
CA LEU A 69 -9.73 -10.98 2.44
C LEU A 69 -9.92 -11.92 1.24
N LEU A 70 -9.66 -11.45 0.01
CA LEU A 70 -9.74 -12.29 -1.20
C LEU A 70 -8.71 -13.42 -1.16
N PHE A 71 -7.46 -13.11 -0.77
CA PHE A 71 -6.41 -14.11 -0.59
C PHE A 71 -6.77 -15.12 0.52
N GLY A 72 -7.27 -14.62 1.65
CA GLY A 72 -7.75 -15.47 2.75
C GLY A 72 -8.86 -16.43 2.33
N GLN A 73 -9.80 -15.98 1.48
CA GLN A 73 -10.82 -16.85 0.92
C GLN A 73 -10.24 -17.94 0.00
N MET A 74 -9.25 -17.59 -0.84
CA MET A 74 -8.58 -18.56 -1.70
C MET A 74 -7.87 -19.64 -0.87
N LEU A 75 -7.14 -19.25 0.18
CA LEU A 75 -6.51 -20.19 1.11
C LEU A 75 -7.53 -21.07 1.82
N LEU A 76 -8.64 -20.50 2.31
CA LEU A 76 -9.71 -21.25 2.97
C LEU A 76 -10.31 -22.30 2.03
N THR A 77 -10.52 -21.96 0.75
CA THR A 77 -10.98 -22.91 -0.26
C THR A 77 -9.99 -24.07 -0.45
N MET A 78 -8.69 -23.79 -0.52
CA MET A 78 -7.66 -24.83 -0.64
C MET A 78 -7.63 -25.73 0.60
N GLN A 79 -7.77 -25.15 1.80
CA GLN A 79 -7.87 -25.90 3.05
C GLN A 79 -9.10 -26.82 3.07
N ALA A 80 -10.27 -26.32 2.64
CA ALA A 80 -11.48 -27.12 2.53
C ALA A 80 -11.30 -28.28 1.55
N ALA A 81 -10.64 -28.06 0.41
CA ALA A 81 -10.31 -29.12 -0.53
C ALA A 81 -9.40 -30.21 0.10
N VAL A 82 -8.40 -29.84 0.89
CA VAL A 82 -7.56 -30.82 1.61
C VAL A 82 -8.39 -31.61 2.62
N ILE A 83 -9.26 -30.96 3.39
CA ILE A 83 -10.16 -31.63 4.34
C ILE A 83 -11.08 -32.62 3.60
N GLU A 84 -11.61 -32.26 2.45
CA GLU A 84 -12.46 -33.12 1.62
C GLU A 84 -11.71 -34.36 1.12
N ILE A 85 -10.41 -34.24 0.83
CA ILE A 85 -9.55 -35.38 0.48
C ILE A 85 -9.36 -36.32 1.67
N GLU A 86 -9.03 -35.77 2.84
CA GLU A 86 -8.64 -36.54 4.02
C GLU A 86 -9.82 -37.18 4.75
N HIS A 87 -10.98 -36.52 4.71
CA HIS A 87 -12.12 -36.85 5.56
C HIS A 87 -13.47 -36.90 4.83
N GLY A 88 -13.52 -36.48 3.57
CA GLY A 88 -14.75 -36.36 2.79
C GLY A 88 -14.87 -37.38 1.67
N GLU A 89 -15.45 -36.95 0.56
CA GLU A 89 -15.71 -37.81 -0.61
C GLU A 89 -14.49 -37.95 -1.54
N GLY A 90 -13.33 -37.44 -1.11
CA GLY A 90 -12.07 -37.62 -1.80
C GLY A 90 -11.77 -36.56 -2.87
N PRO A 91 -10.77 -36.80 -3.75
CA PRO A 91 -10.19 -35.77 -4.61
C PRO A 91 -11.13 -35.11 -5.62
N ASN A 92 -12.13 -35.84 -6.12
CA ASN A 92 -13.08 -35.28 -7.08
C ASN A 92 -14.03 -34.26 -6.43
N ALA A 93 -14.50 -34.55 -5.21
CA ALA A 93 -15.30 -33.60 -4.43
C ALA A 93 -14.45 -32.40 -3.98
N ALA A 94 -13.19 -32.64 -3.62
CA ALA A 94 -12.24 -31.57 -3.29
C ALA A 94 -12.06 -30.56 -4.43
N MET A 95 -12.03 -31.03 -5.68
CA MET A 95 -11.92 -30.14 -6.84
C MET A 95 -13.13 -29.21 -7.00
N ALA A 96 -14.32 -29.63 -6.57
CA ALA A 96 -15.52 -28.79 -6.65
C ALA A 96 -15.37 -27.52 -5.80
N TRP A 97 -14.72 -27.60 -4.63
CA TRP A 97 -14.41 -26.41 -3.82
C TRP A 97 -13.59 -25.38 -4.59
N ILE A 98 -12.54 -25.84 -5.28
CA ILE A 98 -11.63 -24.98 -6.06
C ILE A 98 -12.35 -24.38 -7.28
N VAL A 99 -13.03 -25.23 -8.07
CA VAL A 99 -13.76 -24.81 -9.28
C VAL A 99 -14.85 -23.80 -8.94
N ASN A 100 -15.65 -24.04 -7.91
CA ASN A 100 -16.73 -23.13 -7.52
C ASN A 100 -16.19 -21.75 -7.08
N LYS A 101 -15.04 -21.73 -6.38
CA LYS A 101 -14.43 -20.47 -5.94
C LYS A 101 -13.87 -19.66 -7.10
N LEU A 102 -13.28 -20.29 -8.11
CA LEU A 102 -12.78 -19.62 -9.31
C LEU A 102 -13.91 -19.14 -10.23
N ALA A 103 -15.00 -19.91 -10.33
CA ALA A 103 -16.15 -19.59 -11.17
C ALA A 103 -16.84 -18.28 -10.75
N GLY A 104 -17.04 -18.08 -9.44
CA GLY A 104 -17.80 -16.94 -8.91
C GLY A 104 -17.26 -15.56 -9.36
N PRO A 105 -15.96 -15.28 -9.20
CA PRO A 105 -15.35 -14.03 -9.65
C PRO A 105 -14.87 -14.06 -11.12
N GLY A 106 -14.96 -15.20 -11.81
CA GLY A 106 -14.53 -15.31 -13.21
C GLY A 106 -13.01 -15.44 -13.39
N GLU A 107 -12.32 -16.12 -12.46
CA GLU A 107 -10.86 -16.22 -12.38
C GLU A 107 -10.28 -17.44 -13.14
N PHE A 108 -11.08 -18.08 -14.00
CA PHE A 108 -10.56 -19.17 -14.82
C PHE A 108 -9.60 -18.66 -15.88
N ALA A 109 -8.61 -19.50 -16.22
CA ALA A 109 -7.83 -19.31 -17.43
C ALA A 109 -8.76 -19.26 -18.66
N PRO A 110 -8.35 -18.57 -19.75
CA PRO A 110 -9.13 -18.56 -20.99
C PRO A 110 -9.46 -19.97 -21.49
N ASP A 111 -10.67 -20.18 -22.03
CA ASP A 111 -11.13 -21.49 -22.49
C ASP A 111 -10.24 -22.14 -23.57
N SER A 112 -9.44 -21.34 -24.28
CA SER A 112 -8.47 -21.80 -25.27
C SER A 112 -7.25 -22.47 -24.66
N GLU A 113 -6.96 -22.24 -23.37
CA GLU A 113 -5.82 -22.84 -22.68
C GLU A 113 -6.06 -24.33 -22.44
N LYS A 114 -5.04 -25.15 -22.77
CA LYS A 114 -5.08 -26.61 -22.63
C LYS A 114 -3.84 -27.20 -21.98
N ASP A 115 -2.74 -26.46 -21.94
CA ASP A 115 -1.49 -26.87 -21.31
C ASP A 115 -1.32 -26.13 -19.98
N ALA A 116 -1.61 -26.83 -18.88
CA ALA A 116 -1.55 -26.27 -17.55
C ALA A 116 -0.13 -25.83 -17.14
N GLN A 117 0.90 -26.57 -17.56
CA GLN A 117 2.27 -26.26 -17.17
C GLN A 117 2.78 -25.03 -17.94
N ALA A 118 2.52 -24.97 -19.25
CA ALA A 118 2.89 -23.82 -20.06
C ALA A 118 2.16 -22.54 -19.60
N TYR A 119 0.87 -22.65 -19.27
CA TYR A 119 0.09 -21.56 -18.69
C TYR A 119 0.70 -21.07 -17.36
N PHE A 120 0.92 -21.99 -16.41
CA PHE A 120 1.46 -21.66 -15.10
C PHE A 120 2.83 -20.96 -15.20
N ASN A 121 3.75 -21.50 -16.01
CA ASN A 121 5.08 -20.92 -16.16
C ASN A 121 5.02 -19.48 -16.68
N ARG A 122 4.19 -19.24 -17.70
CA ARG A 122 4.04 -17.92 -18.32
C ARG A 122 3.39 -16.90 -17.38
N GLU A 123 2.35 -17.28 -16.65
CA GLU A 123 1.70 -16.36 -15.72
C GLU A 123 2.54 -16.12 -14.46
N SER A 124 3.28 -17.13 -13.97
CA SER A 124 4.18 -16.99 -12.82
C SER A 124 5.32 -16.02 -13.10
N GLU A 125 5.90 -16.06 -14.31
CA GLU A 125 6.97 -15.12 -14.69
C GLU A 125 6.52 -13.65 -14.58
N LYS A 126 5.27 -13.35 -14.97
CA LYS A 126 4.71 -11.99 -14.82
C LYS A 126 4.61 -11.58 -13.36
N ILE A 127 4.19 -12.51 -12.49
CA ILE A 127 4.09 -12.27 -11.04
C ILE A 127 5.46 -12.02 -10.46
N ASP A 128 6.45 -12.85 -10.79
CA ASP A 128 7.82 -12.75 -10.28
C ASP A 128 8.46 -11.41 -10.63
N VAL A 129 8.23 -10.91 -11.86
CA VAL A 129 8.71 -9.59 -12.30
C VAL A 129 8.15 -8.47 -11.43
N GLU A 130 6.84 -8.44 -11.17
CA GLU A 130 6.22 -7.40 -10.35
C GLU A 130 6.62 -7.55 -8.87
N TYR A 131 6.73 -8.78 -8.39
CA TYR A 131 7.19 -9.05 -7.03
C TYR A 131 8.62 -8.55 -6.79
N SER A 132 9.52 -8.73 -7.76
CA SER A 132 10.88 -8.18 -7.71
C SER A 132 10.86 -6.67 -7.53
N LYS A 133 10.04 -5.93 -8.30
CA LYS A 133 9.92 -4.47 -8.17
C LYS A 133 9.44 -4.06 -6.78
N CYS A 134 8.50 -4.80 -6.19
CA CYS A 134 8.07 -4.54 -4.82
C CYS A 134 9.22 -4.70 -3.81
N MET A 135 10.03 -5.75 -3.96
CA MET A 135 11.17 -5.99 -3.08
C MET A 135 12.23 -4.90 -3.20
N ASP A 136 12.55 -4.47 -4.43
CA ASP A 136 13.50 -3.37 -4.69
C ASP A 136 13.03 -2.06 -4.02
N PHE A 137 11.73 -1.77 -4.11
CA PHE A 137 11.12 -0.62 -3.43
C PHE A 137 11.26 -0.72 -1.91
N PHE A 138 10.93 -1.87 -1.31
CA PHE A 138 11.01 -2.06 0.13
C PHE A 138 12.44 -2.02 0.66
N GLU A 139 13.41 -2.55 -0.07
CA GLU A 139 14.84 -2.43 0.27
C GLU A 139 15.29 -0.97 0.24
N SER A 140 15.00 -0.26 -0.86
CA SER A 140 15.34 1.16 -1.03
C SER A 140 14.75 2.00 0.11
N ARG A 141 13.48 1.78 0.46
CA ARG A 141 12.82 2.47 1.57
C ARG A 141 13.48 2.17 2.92
N ARG A 142 13.81 0.91 3.20
CA ARG A 142 14.50 0.53 4.45
C ARG A 142 15.86 1.21 4.57
N LYS A 143 16.62 1.32 3.48
CA LYS A 143 17.90 2.01 3.45
C LYS A 143 17.76 3.51 3.75
N ALA A 144 16.83 4.19 3.07
CA ALA A 144 16.57 5.62 3.30
C ALA A 144 16.16 5.92 4.75
N MET A 145 15.33 5.08 5.37
CA MET A 145 14.94 5.24 6.78
C MET A 145 16.12 5.07 7.76
N LYS A 146 17.06 4.17 7.46
CA LYS A 146 18.28 4.00 8.29
C LYS A 146 19.20 5.21 8.19
N GLU A 147 19.35 5.78 7.00
CA GLU A 147 20.17 6.97 6.77
C GLU A 147 19.59 8.19 7.51
N GLN A 148 18.26 8.36 7.52
CA GLN A 148 17.59 9.42 8.28
C GLN A 148 17.65 9.24 9.80
N SER A 149 17.77 8.00 10.29
CA SER A 149 17.89 7.71 11.73
C SER A 149 19.31 7.87 12.28
N ASN A 150 20.32 7.95 11.40
CA ASN A 150 21.74 8.00 11.77
C ASN A 150 22.39 9.37 11.52
N GLY A 151 21.65 10.36 11.02
CA GLY A 151 22.09 11.75 10.82
C GLY A 151 21.35 12.69 11.75
#